data_AF-A0A9W4R131-F1
#
_entry.id   AF-A0A9W4R131-F1
#
_cell.length_a   1.000
_cell.length_b   1.000
_cell.length_c   1.000
_cell.angle_alpha   90.00
_cell.angle_beta   90.00
_cell.angle_gamma   90.00
#
_symmetry.space_group_name_H-M   'P 1'
#
loop_
_entity.id
_entity.type
_entity.pdbx_description
1 polymer ?
#
loop_
_entity_poly.entity_id
_entity_poly.type
_entity_poly.pdbx_seq_one_letter_code
_entity_poly.pdbx_strand_id
1 'polypeptide(L)'
;MNVWILLSGITALITSLIHIFAGQIDPIKPFLNSELPDIPKATLLGCWHIVSLVLVISGVTLTYIGWFNRIELQNVVLGLSITFVAFSLVFLAVGWFFFGYKTFFKLPQWVLLLPIGVLGLIGAI
;
A
#
# COMPACT_ATOMS: atom_id res chain seq x y z
N MET A 1 -4.30 -18.68 -15.37
CA MET A 1 -3.92 -17.96 -14.15
C MET A 1 -2.59 -17.27 -14.41
N ASN A 2 -2.49 -15.98 -14.12
CA ASN A 2 -1.24 -15.24 -14.11
C ASN A 2 -0.70 -15.20 -12.68
N VAL A 3 0.34 -15.99 -12.40
CA VAL A 3 0.85 -16.19 -11.03
C VAL A 3 1.43 -14.91 -10.44
N TRP A 4 2.08 -14.06 -11.26
CA TRP A 4 2.69 -12.81 -10.79
C TRP A 4 1.64 -11.79 -10.35
N ILE A 5 0.59 -11.60 -11.15
CA ILE A 5 -0.53 -10.72 -10.80
C ILE A 5 -1.28 -11.28 -9.58
N LEU A 6 -1.46 -12.59 -9.49
CA LEU A 6 -2.09 -13.22 -8.34
C LEU A 6 -1.29 -12.98 -7.05
N LEU A 7 0.03 -13.18 -7.08
CA LEU A 7 0.90 -12.90 -5.95
C LEU A 7 0.86 -11.42 -5.56
N SER A 8 0.87 -10.51 -6.54
CA SER A 8 0.69 -9.06 -6.30
C SER A 8 -0.61 -8.77 -5.53
N GLY A 9 -1.73 -9.35 -5.94
CA GLY A 9 -3.02 -9.21 -5.26
C GLY A 9 -3.03 -9.78 -3.84
N ILE A 10 -2.48 -10.97 -3.64
CA ILE A 10 -2.37 -11.60 -2.32
C ILE A 10 -1.49 -10.73 -1.39
N THR A 11 -0.35 -10.24 -1.89
CA THR A 11 0.52 -9.33 -1.12
C THR A 11 -0.22 -8.06 -0.74
N ALA A 12 -1.03 -7.47 -1.63
CA ALA A 12 -1.84 -6.31 -1.31
C ALA A 12 -2.91 -6.59 -0.25
N LEU A 13 -3.58 -7.75 -0.29
CA LEU A 13 -4.54 -8.16 0.73
C LEU A 13 -3.87 -8.36 2.09
N ILE A 14 -2.73 -9.05 2.15
CA ILE A 14 -1.97 -9.21 3.39
C ILE A 14 -1.52 -7.84 3.92
N THR A 15 -1.02 -6.96 3.04
CA THR A 15 -0.63 -5.59 3.39
C THR A 15 -1.82 -4.80 3.93
N SER A 16 -3.02 -4.97 3.36
CA SER A 16 -4.23 -4.32 3.84
C SER A 16 -4.59 -4.74 5.28
N LEU A 17 -4.44 -6.02 5.62
CA LEU A 17 -4.67 -6.52 6.97
C LEU A 17 -3.63 -5.96 7.94
N ILE A 18 -2.35 -5.98 7.57
CA ILE A 18 -1.28 -5.40 8.39
C ILE A 18 -1.53 -3.91 8.61
N HIS A 19 -1.87 -3.17 7.55
CA HIS A 19 -2.19 -1.74 7.63
C HIS A 19 -3.37 -1.49 8.57
N ILE A 20 -4.50 -2.19 8.37
CA ILE A 20 -5.71 -1.95 9.16
C ILE A 20 -5.52 -2.29 10.64
N PHE A 21 -4.83 -3.39 10.96
CA PHE A 21 -4.72 -3.91 12.33
C PHE A 21 -3.40 -3.53 13.02
N ALA A 22 -2.27 -3.97 12.48
CA ALA A 22 -0.95 -3.70 13.08
C ALA A 22 -0.59 -2.21 13.00
N GLY A 23 -0.99 -1.56 11.91
CA GLY A 23 -0.86 -0.12 11.74
C GLY A 23 -1.65 0.72 12.76
N GLN A 24 -2.53 0.13 13.59
CA GLN A 24 -3.14 0.90 14.68
C GLN A 24 -2.16 1.20 15.81
N ILE A 25 -1.14 0.34 16.01
CA ILE A 25 -0.33 0.32 17.22
C ILE A 25 0.65 1.50 17.25
N ASP A 26 1.46 1.65 16.20
CA ASP A 26 2.57 2.61 16.21
C ASP A 26 2.23 3.97 15.57
N PRO A 27 1.52 4.05 14.42
CA PRO A 27 1.19 5.36 13.85
C PRO A 27 -0.14 5.90 14.38
N ILE A 28 -1.25 5.13 14.40
CA ILE A 28 -2.58 5.71 14.65
C ILE A 28 -2.87 6.00 16.12
N LYS A 29 -2.68 5.04 17.04
CA LYS A 29 -2.96 5.27 18.46
C LYS A 29 -2.14 6.41 19.05
N PRO A 30 -0.80 6.49 18.84
CA PRO A 30 -0.01 7.62 19.34
C PRO A 30 -0.42 8.95 18.69
N PHE A 31 -0.74 8.93 17.40
CA PHE A 31 -1.23 10.11 16.69
C PHE A 31 -2.55 10.66 17.26
N LEU A 32 -3.55 9.81 17.49
CA LEU A 32 -4.85 10.24 18.03
C LEU A 32 -4.75 10.73 19.48
N ASN A 33 -3.78 10.19 20.24
CA ASN A 33 -3.50 10.59 21.61
C ASN A 33 -2.54 11.80 21.73
N SER A 34 -2.07 12.37 20.62
CA SER A 34 -1.21 13.56 20.63
C SER A 34 -1.98 14.83 21.01
N GLU A 35 -1.28 15.96 21.19
CA GLU A 35 -1.89 17.26 21.49
C GLU A 35 -2.44 18.00 20.25
N LEU A 36 -2.50 17.33 19.08
CA LEU A 36 -3.06 17.94 17.87
C LEU A 36 -4.55 18.29 18.05
N PRO A 37 -5.04 19.39 17.44
CA PRO A 37 -6.46 19.69 17.42
C PRO A 37 -7.28 18.59 16.72
N ASP A 38 -8.58 18.52 17.05
CA ASP A 38 -9.46 17.45 16.58
C ASP A 38 -9.64 17.42 15.06
N ILE A 39 -9.64 18.59 14.40
CA ILE A 39 -9.83 18.67 12.95
C ILE A 39 -8.68 17.96 12.18
N PRO A 40 -7.39 18.31 12.38
CA PRO A 40 -6.27 17.56 11.80
C PRO A 40 -6.28 16.07 12.14
N LYS A 41 -6.65 15.71 13.38
CA LYS A 41 -6.80 14.30 13.81
C LYS A 41 -7.81 13.55 12.95
N ALA A 42 -9.01 14.11 12.82
CA ALA A 42 -10.08 13.53 12.02
C ALA A 42 -9.69 13.45 10.54
N THR A 43 -9.05 14.48 9.98
CA THR A 43 -8.61 14.49 8.57
C THR A 43 -7.62 13.38 8.28
N LEU A 44 -6.55 13.25 9.08
CA LEU A 44 -5.53 12.22 8.86
C LEU A 44 -6.04 10.81 9.14
N LEU A 45 -6.96 10.64 10.11
CA LEU A 45 -7.66 9.36 10.30
C LEU A 45 -8.54 9.03 9.08
N GLY A 46 -9.19 10.03 8.47
CA GLY A 46 -9.88 9.88 7.19
C GLY A 46 -8.94 9.39 6.08
N CYS A 47 -7.77 10.05 5.92
CA CYS A 47 -6.74 9.63 4.97
C CYS A 47 -6.27 8.19 5.20
N TRP A 48 -6.11 7.78 6.47
CA TRP A 48 -5.78 6.41 6.83
C TRP A 48 -6.79 5.39 6.32
N HIS A 49 -8.09 5.65 6.51
CA HIS A 49 -9.15 4.76 6.03
C HIS A 49 -9.27 4.74 4.50
N ILE A 50 -9.00 5.85 3.83
CA ILE A 50 -8.95 5.90 2.36
C ILE A 50 -7.85 4.97 1.84
N VAL A 51 -6.65 5.00 2.44
CA VAL A 51 -5.55 4.09 2.07
C VAL A 51 -5.92 2.63 2.34
N SER A 52 -6.58 2.34 3.47
CA SER A 52 -7.11 1.00 3.77
C SER A 52 -8.04 0.50 2.67
N LEU A 53 -8.99 1.34 2.22
CA LEU A 53 -9.94 0.99 1.18
C LEU A 53 -9.24 0.74 -0.17
N VAL A 54 -8.30 1.60 -0.55
CA VAL A 54 -7.51 1.44 -1.78
C VAL A 54 -6.71 0.13 -1.76
N LEU A 55 -6.08 -0.21 -0.64
CA LEU A 55 -5.35 -1.47 -0.47
C LEU A 55 -6.26 -2.69 -0.66
N VAL A 56 -7.42 -2.71 0.00
CA VAL A 56 -8.39 -3.82 -0.11
C VAL A 56 -8.91 -3.95 -1.53
N ILE A 57 -9.41 -2.86 -2.12
CA ILE A 57 -9.96 -2.89 -3.50
C ILE A 57 -8.89 -3.35 -4.48
N SER A 58 -7.70 -2.77 -4.42
CA SER A 58 -6.60 -3.15 -5.32
C SER A 58 -6.21 -4.61 -5.14
N GLY A 59 -6.13 -5.10 -3.91
CA GLY A 59 -5.82 -6.50 -3.61
C GLY A 59 -6.87 -7.47 -4.16
N VAL A 60 -8.17 -7.17 -3.99
CA VAL A 60 -9.26 -7.96 -4.58
C VAL A 60 -9.19 -7.93 -6.10
N THR A 61 -9.02 -6.75 -6.71
CA THR A 61 -8.94 -6.59 -8.17
C THR A 61 -7.77 -7.35 -8.77
N LEU A 62 -6.56 -7.20 -8.23
CA LEU A 62 -5.37 -7.90 -8.71
C LEU A 62 -5.49 -9.41 -8.51
N THR A 63 -6.02 -9.86 -7.37
CA THR A 63 -6.28 -11.29 -7.11
C THR A 63 -7.26 -11.86 -8.14
N TYR A 64 -8.36 -11.16 -8.41
CA TYR A 64 -9.35 -11.57 -9.41
C TYR A 64 -8.74 -11.66 -10.82
N ILE A 65 -8.01 -10.62 -11.25
CA ILE A 65 -7.37 -10.58 -12.57
C ILE A 65 -6.34 -11.71 -12.70
N GLY A 66 -5.49 -11.90 -11.70
CA GLY A 66 -4.47 -12.95 -11.68
C GLY A 66 -5.07 -14.35 -11.70
N TRP A 67 -6.09 -14.61 -10.88
CA TRP A 67 -6.76 -15.90 -10.82
C TRP A 67 -7.41 -16.28 -12.15
N PHE A 68 -8.25 -15.39 -12.69
CA PHE A 68 -9.01 -15.65 -13.92
C PHE A 68 -8.25 -15.31 -15.21
N ASN A 69 -7.02 -14.80 -15.12
CA ASN A 69 -6.17 -14.45 -16.26
C ASN A 69 -6.84 -13.45 -17.24
N ARG A 70 -7.38 -12.35 -16.69
CA ARG A 70 -8.12 -11.32 -17.44
C ARG A 70 -7.17 -10.38 -18.19
N ILE A 71 -6.70 -10.80 -19.37
CA ILE A 71 -5.73 -10.06 -20.20
C ILE A 71 -6.29 -8.70 -20.64
N GLU A 72 -7.60 -8.60 -20.85
CA GLU A 72 -8.30 -7.37 -21.22
C GLU A 72 -8.20 -6.27 -20.15
N LEU A 73 -7.83 -6.61 -18.91
CA LEU A 73 -7.66 -5.70 -17.79
C LEU A 73 -6.19 -5.32 -17.54
N GLN A 74 -5.27 -5.60 -18.47
CA GLN A 74 -3.83 -5.35 -18.29
C GLN A 74 -3.51 -3.86 -18.00
N ASN A 75 -4.25 -2.92 -18.59
CA ASN A 75 -4.10 -1.49 -18.28
C ASN A 75 -4.44 -1.15 -16.81
N VAL A 76 -5.40 -1.87 -16.22
CA VAL A 76 -5.74 -1.72 -14.80
C VAL A 76 -4.59 -2.23 -13.93
N VAL A 77 -4.01 -3.37 -14.28
CA VAL A 77 -2.84 -3.93 -13.58
C VAL A 77 -1.68 -2.95 -13.62
N LEU A 78 -1.34 -2.44 -14.81
CA LEU A 78 -0.28 -1.43 -14.97
C LEU A 78 -0.54 -0.17 -14.11
N GLY A 79 -1.76 0.37 -14.15
CA GLY A 79 -2.12 1.55 -13.36
C GLY A 79 -1.99 1.32 -11.86
N LEU A 80 -2.50 0.19 -11.35
CA LEU A 80 -2.36 -0.18 -9.94
C LEU A 80 -0.89 -0.41 -9.56
N SER A 81 -0.14 -1.11 -10.39
CA SER A 81 1.26 -1.41 -10.12
C SER A 81 2.13 -0.14 -10.05
N ILE A 82 1.96 0.78 -10.99
CA ILE A 82 2.63 2.09 -10.98
C ILE A 82 2.24 2.87 -9.72
N THR A 83 0.97 2.82 -9.32
CA THR A 83 0.48 3.48 -8.10
C THR A 83 1.19 2.95 -6.85
N PHE A 84 1.36 1.63 -6.71
CA PHE A 84 2.06 1.04 -5.56
C PHE A 84 3.56 1.33 -5.55
N VAL A 85 4.21 1.37 -6.72
CA VAL A 85 5.59 1.86 -6.83
C VAL A 85 5.66 3.31 -6.38
N ALA A 86 4.76 4.18 -6.87
CA ALA A 86 4.73 5.59 -6.49
C ALA A 86 4.50 5.79 -4.98
N PHE A 87 3.57 5.05 -4.36
CA PHE A 87 3.38 5.09 -2.89
C PHE A 87 4.65 4.69 -2.14
N SER A 88 5.36 3.66 -2.62
CA SER A 88 6.64 3.24 -2.03
C SER A 88 7.68 4.35 -2.09
N LEU A 89 7.78 5.03 -3.24
CA LEU A 89 8.67 6.18 -3.43
C LEU A 89 8.30 7.35 -2.53
N VAL A 90 7.00 7.62 -2.30
CA VAL A 90 6.55 8.65 -1.34
C VAL A 90 7.04 8.33 0.06
N PHE A 91 6.88 7.09 0.54
CA PHE A 91 7.39 6.70 1.87
C PHE A 91 8.92 6.81 1.98
N LEU A 92 9.64 6.44 0.92
CA LEU A 92 11.10 6.60 0.89
C LEU A 92 11.49 8.09 0.92
N ALA A 93 10.85 8.94 0.12
CA ALA A 93 11.17 10.37 0.04
C ALA A 93 10.84 11.10 1.36
N VAL A 94 9.63 10.91 1.90
CA VAL A 94 9.21 11.50 3.18
C VAL A 94 10.08 10.96 4.31
N GLY A 95 10.28 9.64 4.35
CA GLY A 95 11.13 9.04 5.36
C GLY A 95 12.56 9.58 5.29
N TRP A 96 13.13 9.76 4.10
CA TRP A 96 14.47 10.29 3.91
C TRP A 96 14.58 11.72 4.43
N PHE A 97 13.58 12.55 4.11
CA PHE A 97 13.51 13.93 4.60
C PHE A 97 13.53 14.01 6.13
N PHE A 98 12.80 13.14 6.83
CA PHE A 98 12.74 13.16 8.31
C PHE A 98 13.86 12.35 9.00
N PHE A 99 14.38 11.29 8.38
CA PHE A 99 15.21 10.29 9.07
C PHE A 99 16.53 9.93 8.35
N GLY A 100 16.80 10.45 7.15
CA GLY A 100 17.98 10.13 6.35
C GLY A 100 18.15 8.61 6.16
N TYR A 101 19.35 8.06 6.35
CA TYR A 101 19.57 6.61 6.25
C TYR A 101 18.72 5.76 7.20
N LYS A 102 18.18 6.33 8.29
CA LYS A 102 17.33 5.59 9.24
C LYS A 102 15.93 5.31 8.68
N THR A 103 15.56 5.87 7.52
CA THR A 103 14.27 5.62 6.85
C THR A 103 13.98 4.15 6.65
N PHE A 104 14.99 3.37 6.28
CA PHE A 104 14.85 1.94 6.01
C PHE A 104 14.36 1.14 7.22
N PHE A 105 14.47 1.68 8.44
CA PHE A 105 14.03 1.05 9.67
C PHE A 105 12.88 1.81 10.37
N LYS A 106 12.86 3.15 10.30
CA LYS A 106 11.86 3.98 10.97
C LYS A 106 10.55 4.14 10.21
N LEU A 107 10.58 3.99 8.88
CA LEU A 107 9.40 4.11 8.03
C LEU A 107 9.39 2.98 6.97
N PRO A 108 9.25 1.70 7.40
CA PRO A 108 9.45 0.53 6.55
C PRO A 108 8.26 0.17 5.64
N GLN A 109 7.26 1.04 5.51
CA GLN A 109 6.03 0.77 4.73
C GLN A 109 6.32 0.44 3.26
N TRP A 110 7.37 1.02 2.69
CA TRP A 110 7.81 0.74 1.32
C TRP A 110 8.13 -0.75 1.08
N VAL A 111 8.54 -1.49 2.12
CA VAL A 111 8.86 -2.92 2.02
C VAL A 111 7.63 -3.76 1.69
N LEU A 112 6.43 -3.32 2.11
CA LEU A 112 5.18 -4.01 1.82
C LEU A 112 4.54 -3.50 0.51
N LEU A 113 4.68 -2.20 0.23
CA LEU A 113 4.07 -1.57 -0.94
C LEU A 113 4.81 -1.87 -2.24
N LEU A 114 6.14 -1.87 -2.23
CA LEU A 114 6.95 -2.01 -3.44
C LEU A 114 6.78 -3.38 -4.10
N PRO A 115 6.75 -4.51 -3.36
CA PRO A 115 6.53 -5.82 -3.96
C PRO A 115 5.19 -5.92 -4.68
N ILE A 116 4.12 -5.27 -4.20
CA ILE A 116 2.81 -5.26 -4.88
C ILE A 116 2.98 -4.70 -6.29
N GLY A 117 3.63 -3.54 -6.40
CA GLY A 117 3.88 -2.87 -7.67
C GLY A 117 4.77 -3.70 -8.59
N VAL A 118 5.92 -4.16 -8.09
CA VAL A 118 6.91 -4.92 -8.87
C VAL A 118 6.33 -6.23 -9.39
N LEU A 119 5.63 -7.00 -8.56
CA LEU A 119 5.00 -8.26 -8.98
C LEU A 119 3.95 -8.04 -10.07
N GLY A 120 3.12 -6.99 -9.94
CA GLY A 120 2.13 -6.67 -10.95
C GLY A 120 2.74 -6.18 -12.26
N LEU A 121 3.83 -5.39 -12.22
CA LEU A 121 4.58 -5.01 -13.43
C LEU A 121 5.18 -6.23 -14.14
N ILE A 122 5.82 -7.14 -13.39
CA ILE A 122 6.37 -8.39 -13.95
C ILE A 122 5.27 -9.22 -14.61
N GLY A 123 4.10 -9.31 -13.97
CA GLY A 123 2.97 -10.04 -14.52
C GLY A 123 2.27 -9.37 -15.70
N ALA A 124 2.53 -8.08 -15.93
CA ALA A 124 1.92 -7.28 -17.00
C ALA A 124 2.83 -7.07 -18.22
N ILE A 125 4.03 -7.65 -18.22
CA ILE A 125 4.96 -7.71 -19.37
C ILE A 125 4.95 -9.14 -19.90
#